data_AF-A0A9D6TH29-F1
#
_entry.id   AF-A0A9D6TH29-F1
#
_cell.length_a   1.000
_cell.length_b   1.000
_cell.length_c   1.000
_cell.angle_alpha   90.00
_cell.angle_beta   90.00
_cell.angle_gamma   90.00
#
_symmetry.space_group_name_H-M   'P 1'
#
loop_
_entity.id
_entity.type
_entity.pdbx_description
1 polymer ?
#
loop_
_entity_poly.entity_id
_entity_poly.type
_entity_poly.pdbx_seq_one_letter_code
_entity_poly.pdbx_strand_id
1 'polypeptide(L)'
;TASGGGVTVMERAGGDRQPLRDGPTAGKAGPIAGSFLTVPWENLTDPIITGREALGFSKIYADLPEPVLRNGQTHCTASWGGFTFMELSVGELQPLSEGQNAVNAGTGNSAGTLHYKYMPRTGEPGRADVQYAVVTPIAVPNRVVKAVGRGDGKLSFHRARWEDMPTQYMIVNTLESLEIVEYRGATVAHTVGGKDLSDQQILLEP
;
A
#
# COMPACT_ATOMS: atom_id res chain seq x y z
N THR A 1 -8.75 -17.62 -1.09
CA THR A 1 -8.78 -16.62 -2.17
C THR A 1 -9.20 -15.29 -1.60
N ALA A 2 -8.25 -14.46 -1.19
CA ALA A 2 -8.56 -13.11 -0.74
C ALA A 2 -8.96 -12.28 -1.96
N SER A 3 -10.25 -11.97 -2.11
CA SER A 3 -10.73 -10.98 -3.06
C SER A 3 -10.36 -9.60 -2.52
N GLY A 4 -9.17 -9.11 -2.89
CA GLY A 4 -8.76 -7.75 -2.56
C GLY A 4 -9.42 -6.76 -3.53
N GLY A 5 -10.53 -6.15 -3.13
CA GLY A 5 -10.93 -4.87 -3.70
C GLY A 5 -9.91 -3.83 -3.28
N GLY A 6 -9.15 -3.28 -4.23
CA GLY A 6 -8.17 -2.23 -3.96
C GLY A 6 -8.75 -0.87 -4.36
N VAL A 7 -8.68 0.10 -3.47
CA VAL A 7 -8.87 1.51 -3.80
C VAL A 7 -7.49 2.17 -3.77
N THR A 8 -7.05 2.68 -4.93
CA THR A 8 -5.78 3.39 -5.04
C THR A 8 -6.06 4.89 -5.16
N VAL A 9 -5.54 5.67 -4.20
CA VAL A 9 -5.48 7.14 -4.28
C VAL A 9 -4.06 7.50 -4.70
N MET A 10 -3.88 8.19 -5.82
CA MET A 10 -2.58 8.71 -6.23
C MET A 10 -2.41 10.16 -5.75
N GLU A 11 -1.37 10.42 -4.99
CA GLU A 11 -1.03 11.73 -4.46
C GLU A 11 0.38 12.15 -4.94
N ARG A 12 0.59 13.46 -5.09
CA ARG A 12 1.93 14.02 -5.27
C ARG A 12 2.17 15.01 -4.12
N ALA A 13 3.08 14.67 -3.21
CA ALA A 13 3.50 15.59 -2.17
C ALA A 13 4.29 16.76 -2.80
N GLY A 14 3.78 17.98 -2.61
CA GLY A 14 4.44 19.22 -2.97
C GLY A 14 4.93 19.92 -1.71
N GLY A 15 6.24 19.88 -1.46
CA GLY A 15 6.88 20.66 -0.42
C GLY A 15 8.25 21.08 -0.90
N ASP A 16 8.54 22.38 -0.82
CA ASP A 16 9.85 22.95 -1.12
C ASP A 16 10.82 22.58 0.03
N ARG A 17 11.19 21.30 0.05
CA ARG A 17 12.29 20.76 0.85
C ARG A 17 13.28 20.22 -0.15
N GLN A 18 14.55 20.58 0.04
CA GLN A 18 15.68 20.01 -0.68
C GLN A 18 15.42 18.52 -0.91
N PRO A 19 15.41 18.02 -2.16
CA PRO A 19 15.17 16.60 -2.40
C PRO A 19 16.14 15.83 -1.52
N LEU A 20 15.61 14.91 -0.71
CA LEU A 20 16.41 13.78 -0.25
C LEU A 20 17.07 13.28 -1.52
N ARG A 21 18.39 13.42 -1.60
CA ARG A 21 19.14 13.14 -2.82
C ARG A 21 18.63 11.79 -3.35
N ASP A 22 18.00 11.82 -4.52
CA ASP A 22 17.68 10.65 -5.33
C ASP A 22 19.02 10.03 -5.74
N GLY A 23 19.69 9.41 -4.77
CA GLY A 23 20.86 8.60 -4.99
C GLY A 23 20.37 7.29 -5.59
N PRO A 24 20.98 6.81 -6.68
CA PRO A 24 20.65 5.51 -7.22
C PRO A 24 20.84 4.47 -6.12
N THR A 25 19.75 3.82 -5.67
CA THR A 25 19.85 2.61 -4.87
C THR A 25 20.37 1.52 -5.80
N ALA A 26 21.70 1.43 -5.90
CA ALA A 26 22.37 0.57 -6.86
C ALA A 26 22.29 -0.89 -6.40
N GLY A 27 21.34 -1.66 -6.96
CA GLY A 27 21.43 -3.12 -6.96
C GLY A 27 22.64 -3.57 -7.78
N LYS A 28 22.98 -4.87 -7.74
CA LYS A 28 24.00 -5.47 -8.64
C LYS A 28 23.73 -5.19 -10.14
N ALA A 29 22.52 -4.72 -10.50
CA ALA A 29 22.07 -4.36 -11.85
C ALA A 29 21.85 -2.84 -12.08
N GLY A 30 22.24 -1.96 -11.14
CA GLY A 30 22.01 -0.51 -11.24
C GLY A 30 20.77 -0.01 -10.48
N PRO A 31 20.44 1.29 -10.57
CA PRO A 31 19.26 1.86 -9.93
C PRO A 31 17.97 1.30 -10.52
N ILE A 32 17.00 1.07 -9.65
CA ILE A 32 15.64 0.71 -10.04
C ILE A 32 14.65 1.75 -9.53
N ALA A 33 13.64 2.04 -10.33
CA ALA A 33 12.51 2.88 -9.93
C ALA A 33 11.35 1.97 -9.51
N GLY A 34 10.65 2.31 -8.42
CA GLY A 34 9.51 1.53 -7.97
C GLY A 34 8.71 2.30 -6.91
N SER A 35 7.50 1.81 -6.62
CA SER A 35 6.67 2.39 -5.57
C SER A 35 7.01 1.76 -4.23
N PHE A 36 7.51 2.54 -3.28
CA PHE A 36 7.76 2.03 -1.93
C PHE A 36 6.46 1.86 -1.15
N LEU A 37 6.12 0.62 -0.80
CA LEU A 37 4.95 0.34 0.03
C LEU A 37 5.33 0.45 1.51
N THR A 38 4.90 1.54 2.14
CA THR A 38 5.25 1.89 3.52
C THR A 38 4.66 0.92 4.54
N VAL A 39 3.34 0.77 4.56
CA VAL A 39 2.62 -0.06 5.53
C VAL A 39 1.30 -0.59 4.94
N PRO A 40 1.23 -1.88 4.57
CA PRO A 40 -0.02 -2.54 4.23
C PRO A 40 -0.74 -3.01 5.49
N TRP A 41 -2.02 -2.66 5.62
CA TRP A 41 -2.93 -3.27 6.59
C TRP A 41 -3.68 -4.44 5.97
N GLU A 42 -3.80 -5.55 6.71
CA GLU A 42 -4.61 -6.71 6.34
C GLU A 42 -5.44 -7.16 7.55
N ASN A 43 -6.52 -7.92 7.30
CA ASN A 43 -7.45 -8.38 8.34
C ASN A 43 -7.32 -9.88 8.65
N LEU A 44 -6.30 -10.56 8.13
CA LEU A 44 -6.00 -11.97 8.40
C LEU A 44 -4.53 -12.17 8.74
N THR A 45 -4.26 -13.00 9.73
CA THR A 45 -2.90 -13.25 10.22
C THR A 45 -2.05 -14.01 9.21
N ASP A 46 -2.60 -15.01 8.52
CA ASP A 46 -1.89 -15.82 7.53
C ASP A 46 -1.18 -15.00 6.44
N PRO A 47 -1.85 -14.08 5.72
CA PRO A 47 -1.19 -13.24 4.72
C PRO A 47 -0.25 -12.20 5.34
N ILE A 48 -0.46 -11.79 6.60
CA ILE A 48 0.46 -10.91 7.33
C ILE A 48 1.78 -11.62 7.60
N ILE A 49 1.73 -12.79 8.25
CA ILE A 49 2.92 -13.56 8.60
C ILE A 49 3.69 -13.94 7.35
N THR A 50 3.03 -14.59 6.39
CA THR A 50 3.68 -15.03 5.15
C THR A 50 4.24 -13.85 4.35
N GLY A 51 3.52 -12.74 4.24
CA GLY A 51 4.00 -11.55 3.55
C GLY A 51 5.21 -10.91 4.22
N ARG A 52 5.26 -10.87 5.56
CA ARG A 52 6.41 -10.33 6.30
C ARG A 52 7.63 -11.23 6.23
N GLU A 53 7.44 -12.50 6.56
CA GLU A 53 8.53 -13.44 6.77
C GLU A 53 9.09 -13.99 5.47
N ALA A 54 8.24 -14.37 4.51
CA ALA A 54 8.70 -14.93 3.25
C ALA A 54 9.04 -13.84 2.24
N LEU A 55 8.27 -12.75 2.18
CA LEU A 55 8.29 -11.82 1.04
C LEU A 55 8.80 -10.41 1.36
N GLY A 56 8.95 -10.05 2.63
CA GLY A 56 9.52 -8.77 3.06
C GLY A 56 8.55 -7.59 3.13
N PHE A 57 7.23 -7.83 3.09
CA PHE A 57 6.23 -6.77 3.28
C PHE A 57 6.18 -6.30 4.75
N SER A 58 5.91 -5.03 4.99
CA SER A 58 5.73 -4.43 6.33
C SER A 58 4.30 -4.57 6.88
N LYS A 59 3.63 -5.70 6.61
CA LYS A 59 2.20 -5.89 6.93
C LYS A 59 1.90 -5.79 8.43
N ILE A 60 0.75 -5.21 8.76
CA ILE A 60 0.18 -5.18 10.11
C ILE A 60 -1.34 -5.36 10.07
N TYR A 61 -1.93 -5.66 11.23
CA TYR A 61 -3.36 -5.98 11.33
C TYR A 61 -4.23 -4.73 11.46
N ALA A 62 -5.37 -4.71 10.76
CA ALA A 62 -6.52 -3.86 11.05
C ALA A 62 -7.83 -4.57 10.72
N ASP A 63 -8.91 -4.16 11.38
CA ASP A 63 -10.27 -4.47 10.97
C ASP A 63 -10.59 -3.69 9.68
N LEU A 64 -10.84 -4.43 8.62
CA LEU A 64 -11.14 -3.93 7.27
C LEU A 64 -12.48 -4.52 6.80
N PRO A 65 -13.63 -3.91 7.18
CA PRO A 65 -14.94 -4.36 6.70
C PRO A 65 -15.09 -4.14 5.19
N GLU A 66 -16.03 -4.85 4.59
CA GLU A 66 -16.39 -4.66 3.18
C GLU A 66 -16.80 -3.21 2.90
N PRO A 67 -16.47 -2.67 1.70
CA PRO A 67 -16.89 -1.33 1.31
C PRO A 67 -18.41 -1.18 1.35
N VAL A 68 -18.87 -0.04 1.87
CA VAL A 68 -20.30 0.29 1.99
C VAL A 68 -20.68 1.34 0.95
N LEU A 69 -21.68 1.04 0.12
CA LEU A 69 -22.28 2.00 -0.79
C LEU A 69 -23.34 2.84 -0.05
N ARG A 70 -23.14 4.15 0.04
CA ARG A 70 -24.09 5.08 0.65
C ARG A 70 -24.15 6.38 -0.15
N ASN A 71 -25.35 6.84 -0.51
CA ASN A 71 -25.56 8.11 -1.22
C ASN A 71 -24.71 8.26 -2.51
N GLY A 72 -24.55 7.17 -3.27
CA GLY A 72 -23.72 7.16 -4.49
C GLY A 72 -22.20 7.18 -4.24
N GLN A 73 -21.76 7.05 -2.98
CA GLN A 73 -20.35 7.00 -2.61
C GLN A 73 -19.98 5.62 -2.04
N THR A 74 -18.82 5.12 -2.43
CA THR A 74 -18.21 3.93 -1.85
C THR A 74 -17.36 4.35 -0.66
N HIS A 75 -17.69 3.87 0.53
CA HIS A 75 -16.96 4.14 1.76
C HIS A 75 -16.19 2.90 2.22
N CYS A 76 -14.92 3.10 2.58
CA CYS A 76 -14.07 2.11 3.21
C CYS A 76 -13.56 2.68 4.53
N THR A 77 -13.42 1.82 5.53
CA THR A 77 -12.87 2.20 6.84
C THR A 77 -11.80 1.21 7.25
N ALA A 78 -10.81 1.67 8.01
CA ALA A 78 -9.92 0.80 8.76
C ALA A 78 -9.97 1.16 10.24
N SER A 79 -10.02 0.14 11.08
CA SER A 79 -10.05 0.30 12.53
C SER A 79 -9.17 -0.70 13.24
N TRP A 80 -8.84 -0.41 14.50
CA TRP A 80 -8.13 -1.34 15.37
C TRP A 80 -8.73 -1.24 16.77
N GLY A 81 -9.17 -2.37 17.32
CA GLY A 81 -9.73 -2.40 18.68
C GLY A 81 -10.96 -1.48 18.85
N GLY A 82 -11.73 -1.25 17.78
CA GLY A 82 -12.89 -0.35 17.77
C GLY A 82 -12.58 1.13 17.50
N PHE A 83 -11.30 1.51 17.38
CA PHE A 83 -10.91 2.86 16.97
C PHE A 83 -10.75 2.95 15.44
N THR A 84 -11.62 3.73 14.78
CA THR A 84 -11.49 4.02 13.34
C THR A 84 -10.38 5.02 13.11
N PHE A 85 -9.30 4.56 12.47
CA PHE A 85 -8.11 5.39 12.24
C PHE A 85 -7.98 5.87 10.80
N MET A 86 -8.71 5.28 9.86
CA MET A 86 -8.69 5.68 8.45
C MET A 86 -10.10 5.57 7.84
N GLU A 87 -10.46 6.58 7.07
CA GLU A 87 -11.67 6.59 6.24
C GLU A 87 -11.31 6.97 4.81
N LEU A 88 -11.92 6.29 3.85
CA LEU A 88 -11.75 6.50 2.43
C LEU A 88 -13.14 6.56 1.80
N SER A 89 -13.41 7.60 1.02
CA SER A 89 -14.64 7.72 0.24
C SER A 89 -14.30 7.93 -1.23
N VAL A 90 -14.97 7.20 -2.10
CA VAL A 90 -14.96 7.45 -3.54
C VAL A 90 -16.34 7.90 -3.95
N GLY A 91 -16.43 9.04 -4.64
CA GLY A 91 -17.65 9.58 -5.19
C GLY A 91 -18.29 8.69 -6.24
N GLU A 92 -19.30 9.23 -6.93
CA GLU A 92 -19.99 8.51 -7.99
C GLU A 92 -19.00 8.03 -9.06
N LEU A 93 -19.07 6.72 -9.35
CA LEU A 93 -18.12 6.04 -10.23
C LEU A 93 -18.54 6.16 -11.68
N GLN A 94 -17.70 6.79 -12.49
CA GLN A 94 -17.82 6.79 -13.94
C GLN A 94 -17.06 5.59 -14.51
N PRO A 95 -17.70 4.69 -15.28
CA PRO A 95 -17.03 3.55 -15.89
C PRO A 95 -15.85 3.99 -16.75
N LEU A 96 -14.71 3.31 -16.62
CA LEU A 96 -13.59 3.53 -17.53
C LEU A 96 -13.75 2.69 -18.80
N SER A 97 -13.47 3.29 -19.96
CA SER A 97 -13.42 2.55 -21.24
C SER A 97 -12.25 1.57 -21.27
N GLU A 98 -12.32 0.55 -22.13
CA GLU A 98 -11.32 -0.55 -22.21
C GLU A 98 -9.87 -0.07 -22.45
N GLY A 99 -9.67 1.15 -22.96
CA GLY A 99 -8.34 1.78 -23.14
C GLY A 99 -7.87 2.72 -22.01
N GLN A 100 -8.72 3.01 -21.01
CA GLN A 100 -8.41 3.90 -19.89
C GLN A 100 -8.08 3.15 -18.59
N ASN A 101 -8.02 1.82 -18.64
CA ASN A 101 -7.82 0.95 -17.48
C ASN A 101 -6.40 1.05 -16.90
N ALA A 102 -6.17 2.08 -16.08
CA ALA A 102 -4.93 2.29 -15.35
C ALA A 102 -4.59 1.16 -14.35
N VAL A 103 -5.53 0.24 -14.06
CA VAL A 103 -5.32 -0.92 -13.17
C VAL A 103 -4.19 -1.83 -13.68
N ASN A 104 -3.95 -1.85 -15.00
CA ASN A 104 -2.85 -2.57 -15.64
C ASN A 104 -1.69 -1.68 -16.08
N ALA A 105 -1.84 -0.35 -15.99
CA ALA A 105 -0.80 0.58 -16.38
C ALA A 105 0.22 0.66 -15.23
N GLY A 106 1.29 -0.13 -15.34
CA GLY A 106 2.50 0.18 -14.62
C GLY A 106 2.87 1.64 -14.91
N THR A 107 3.07 2.44 -13.86
CA THR A 107 3.45 3.84 -14.00
C THR A 107 4.88 3.91 -14.57
N GLY A 108 5.02 3.99 -15.89
CA GLY A 108 6.32 4.14 -16.57
C GLY A 108 7.30 2.98 -16.34
N ASN A 109 8.61 3.29 -16.36
CA ASN A 109 9.74 2.36 -16.12
C ASN A 109 9.82 1.81 -14.67
N SER A 110 8.68 1.59 -14.00
CA SER A 110 8.63 1.04 -12.65
C SER A 110 8.95 -0.46 -12.66
N ALA A 111 9.92 -0.86 -11.84
CA ALA A 111 10.23 -2.26 -11.56
C ALA A 111 9.11 -2.96 -10.77
N GLY A 112 8.24 -2.21 -10.10
CA GLY A 112 7.13 -2.73 -9.30
C GLY A 112 7.09 -2.09 -7.92
N THR A 113 6.68 -2.89 -6.93
CA THR A 113 6.52 -2.43 -5.54
C THR A 113 7.77 -2.76 -4.74
N LEU A 114 8.33 -1.76 -4.06
CA LEU A 114 9.50 -1.90 -3.21
C LEU A 114 9.08 -2.10 -1.75
N HIS A 115 9.76 -3.00 -1.07
CA HIS A 115 9.57 -3.31 0.34
C HIS A 115 10.93 -3.43 1.03
N TYR A 116 10.93 -3.33 2.37
CA TYR A 116 12.13 -3.55 3.16
C TYR A 116 11.88 -4.63 4.19
N LYS A 117 12.55 -5.78 4.02
CA LYS A 117 12.47 -6.86 5.01
C LYS A 117 13.39 -6.52 6.17
N TYR A 118 12.88 -6.62 7.39
CA TYR A 118 13.65 -6.44 8.61
C TYR A 118 13.19 -7.42 9.68
N MET A 119 14.12 -8.22 10.20
CA MET A 119 13.92 -9.10 11.35
C MET A 119 14.92 -8.73 12.45
N PRO A 120 14.47 -8.22 13.61
CA PRO A 120 15.37 -7.81 14.69
C PRO A 120 16.07 -9.02 15.30
N ARG A 121 17.33 -8.82 15.69
CA ARG A 121 18.09 -9.80 16.44
C ARG A 121 17.63 -9.87 17.89
N THR A 122 17.37 -11.08 18.37
CA THR A 122 16.86 -11.28 19.74
C THR A 122 17.91 -10.84 20.77
N GLY A 123 17.50 -9.97 21.69
CA GLY A 123 18.35 -9.47 22.79
C GLY A 123 19.34 -8.36 22.40
N GLU A 124 19.39 -7.95 21.13
CA GLU A 124 20.32 -6.92 20.63
C GLU A 124 19.55 -5.79 19.90
N PRO A 125 19.02 -4.80 20.64
CA PRO A 125 18.28 -3.68 20.03
C PRO A 125 19.09 -2.97 18.93
N GLY A 126 18.43 -2.70 17.80
CA GLY A 126 19.05 -2.01 16.65
C GLY A 126 19.87 -2.92 15.72
N ARG A 127 20.06 -4.20 16.06
CA ARG A 127 20.70 -5.18 15.17
C ARG A 127 19.65 -6.06 14.50
N ALA A 128 19.85 -6.39 13.23
CA ALA A 128 18.99 -7.30 12.47
C ALA A 128 19.62 -8.69 12.34
N ASP A 129 18.80 -9.74 12.36
CA ASP A 129 19.15 -11.07 11.83
C ASP A 129 18.99 -11.11 10.31
N VAL A 130 18.01 -10.37 9.78
CA VAL A 130 17.75 -10.25 8.33
C VAL A 130 17.39 -8.81 8.01
N GLN A 131 18.06 -8.20 7.02
CA GLN A 131 17.65 -6.91 6.47
C GLN A 131 18.03 -6.78 4.98
N TYR A 132 17.08 -6.41 4.12
CA TYR A 132 17.34 -6.12 2.70
C TYR A 132 16.13 -5.51 2.00
N ALA A 133 16.40 -4.77 0.92
CA ALA A 133 15.36 -4.29 0.01
C ALA A 133 14.87 -5.43 -0.89
N VAL A 134 13.55 -5.47 -1.11
CA VAL A 134 12.86 -6.48 -1.92
C VAL A 134 11.96 -5.76 -2.94
N VAL A 135 11.86 -6.29 -4.16
CA VAL A 135 10.86 -5.87 -5.14
C VAL A 135 9.85 -6.98 -5.39
N THR A 136 8.58 -6.60 -5.45
CA THR A 136 7.52 -7.35 -6.11
C THR A 136 7.39 -6.84 -7.54
N PRO A 137 7.80 -7.63 -8.56
CA PRO A 137 7.74 -7.17 -9.94
C PRO A 137 6.33 -6.79 -10.39
N ILE A 138 6.24 -5.78 -11.25
CA ILE A 138 4.98 -5.13 -11.63
C ILE A 138 3.93 -6.03 -12.30
N ALA A 139 4.35 -7.14 -12.90
CA ALA A 139 3.47 -8.03 -13.64
C ALA A 139 2.51 -8.79 -12.69
N VAL A 140 1.21 -8.76 -13.01
CA VAL A 140 0.15 -9.49 -12.28
C VAL A 140 -0.57 -10.44 -13.24
N PRO A 141 0.06 -11.55 -13.66
CA PRO A 141 -0.33 -12.30 -14.86
C PRO A 141 -1.71 -12.96 -14.77
N ASN A 142 -2.16 -13.37 -13.57
CA ASN A 142 -3.43 -14.09 -13.43
C ASN A 142 -4.61 -13.17 -13.06
N ARG A 143 -4.44 -11.84 -13.09
CA ARG A 143 -5.50 -10.89 -12.74
C ARG A 143 -6.41 -10.62 -13.93
N VAL A 144 -7.69 -10.81 -13.72
CA VAL A 144 -8.77 -10.45 -14.64
C VAL A 144 -9.56 -9.29 -14.05
N VAL A 145 -9.60 -8.16 -14.75
CA VAL A 145 -10.40 -6.99 -14.40
C VAL A 145 -11.84 -7.22 -14.86
N LYS A 146 -12.81 -7.12 -13.95
CA LYS A 146 -14.25 -7.32 -14.22
C LYS A 146 -15.00 -6.01 -14.41
N ALA A 147 -14.65 -5.00 -13.62
CA ALA A 147 -15.21 -3.66 -13.73
C ALA A 147 -14.21 -2.64 -13.16
N VAL A 148 -14.20 -1.44 -13.71
CA VAL A 148 -13.43 -0.31 -13.19
C VAL A 148 -14.26 0.96 -13.30
N GLY A 149 -14.32 1.70 -12.21
CA GLY A 149 -14.92 3.03 -12.17
C GLY A 149 -13.95 4.04 -11.56
N ARG A 150 -14.01 5.28 -12.05
CA ARG A 150 -13.25 6.41 -11.51
C ARG A 150 -14.20 7.43 -10.91
N GLY A 151 -13.84 7.97 -9.75
CA GLY A 151 -14.55 9.05 -9.10
C GLY A 151 -13.60 9.94 -8.32
N ASP A 152 -14.16 10.93 -7.62
CA ASP A 152 -13.39 11.76 -6.70
C ASP A 152 -13.11 11.01 -5.41
N GLY A 153 -11.85 10.92 -5.01
CA GLY A 153 -11.42 10.23 -3.79
C GLY A 153 -11.12 11.20 -2.67
N LYS A 154 -11.47 10.83 -1.44
CA LYS A 154 -11.00 11.49 -0.21
C LYS A 154 -10.51 10.44 0.77
N LEU A 155 -9.39 10.74 1.43
CA LEU A 155 -8.76 9.90 2.44
C LEU A 155 -8.49 10.76 3.68
N SER A 156 -8.87 10.27 4.85
CA SER A 156 -8.58 10.90 6.13
C SER A 156 -8.04 9.89 7.12
N PHE A 157 -6.99 10.28 7.84
CA PHE A 157 -6.49 9.56 9.01
C PHE A 157 -6.94 10.27 10.28
N HIS A 158 -7.33 9.50 11.29
CA HIS A 158 -7.72 10.00 12.59
C HIS A 158 -6.56 9.80 13.57
N ARG A 159 -6.13 10.91 14.18
CA ARG A 159 -5.04 10.89 15.15
C ARG A 159 -5.39 9.99 16.34
N ALA A 160 -4.54 9.02 16.62
CA ALA A 160 -4.70 8.05 17.71
C ALA A 160 -3.87 8.45 18.93
N ARG A 161 -4.42 8.23 20.13
CA ARG A 161 -3.63 8.18 21.37
C ARG A 161 -2.98 6.80 21.49
N TRP A 162 -2.07 6.67 22.46
CA TRP A 162 -1.46 5.37 22.74
C TRP A 162 -2.53 4.33 23.14
N GLU A 163 -3.51 4.70 23.94
CA GLU A 163 -4.57 3.80 24.42
C GLU A 163 -5.50 3.32 23.29
N ASP A 164 -5.65 4.11 22.23
CA ASP A 164 -6.51 3.78 21.11
C ASP A 164 -5.84 2.72 20.21
N MET A 165 -4.52 2.80 19.98
CA MET A 165 -3.74 1.88 19.13
C MET A 165 -2.29 1.67 19.62
N PRO A 166 -2.05 0.98 20.76
CA PRO A 166 -0.75 0.96 21.45
C PRO A 166 0.46 0.57 20.61
N THR A 167 0.28 -0.28 19.61
CA THR A 167 1.35 -0.80 18.75
C THR A 167 1.48 -0.11 17.40
N GLN A 168 0.53 0.76 17.04
CA GLN A 168 0.41 1.32 15.69
C GLN A 168 0.17 2.84 15.65
N TYR A 169 -0.18 3.49 16.77
CA TYR A 169 -0.55 4.91 16.81
C TYR A 169 0.50 5.83 16.18
N MET A 170 1.79 5.54 16.34
CA MET A 170 2.87 6.33 15.73
C MET A 170 2.81 6.29 14.20
N ILE A 171 2.44 5.14 13.61
CA ILE A 171 2.33 4.98 12.16
C ILE A 171 1.17 5.85 11.65
N VAL A 172 0.00 5.70 12.25
CA VAL A 172 -1.21 6.46 11.88
C VAL A 172 -0.98 7.96 12.05
N ASN A 173 -0.41 8.39 13.18
CA ASN A 173 -0.14 9.81 13.46
C ASN A 173 0.91 10.40 12.52
N THR A 174 1.84 9.57 12.03
CA THR A 174 2.80 10.01 11.00
C THR A 174 2.09 10.23 9.67
N LEU A 175 1.22 9.30 9.25
CA LEU A 175 0.45 9.45 8.02
C LEU A 175 -0.55 10.61 8.08
N GLU A 176 -1.20 10.79 9.22
CA GLU A 176 -2.10 11.93 9.50
C GLU A 176 -1.37 13.28 9.41
N SER A 177 -0.10 13.32 9.80
CA SER A 177 0.70 14.56 9.75
C SER A 177 1.18 14.94 8.34
N LEU A 178 0.99 14.08 7.34
CA LEU A 178 1.35 14.39 5.97
C LEU A 178 0.33 15.36 5.38
N GLU A 179 0.82 16.49 4.87
CA GLU A 179 -0.02 17.48 4.20
C GLU A 179 -0.53 16.91 2.87
N ILE A 180 -1.86 16.81 2.76
CA ILE A 180 -2.52 16.47 1.50
C ILE A 180 -2.62 17.73 0.65
N VAL A 181 -1.77 17.85 -0.36
CA VAL A 181 -1.74 19.02 -1.25
C VAL A 181 -2.93 19.01 -2.21
N GLU A 182 -3.22 17.87 -2.83
CA GLU A 182 -4.37 17.70 -3.71
C GLU A 182 -4.76 16.23 -3.88
N TYR A 183 -6.06 15.97 -3.99
CA TYR A 183 -6.57 14.67 -4.43
C TYR A 183 -6.67 14.64 -5.97
N ARG A 184 -6.11 13.60 -6.61
CA ARG A 184 -6.10 13.46 -8.09
C ARG A 184 -7.14 12.48 -8.64
N GLY A 185 -8.10 12.12 -7.80
CA GLY A 185 -9.14 11.13 -8.07
C GLY A 185 -8.83 9.77 -7.44
N ALA A 186 -9.80 8.87 -7.55
CA ALA A 186 -9.72 7.50 -7.07
C ALA A 186 -10.36 6.55 -8.07
N THR A 187 -9.90 5.31 -8.03
CA THR A 187 -10.41 4.22 -8.86
C THR A 187 -10.88 3.09 -7.97
N VAL A 188 -12.05 2.53 -8.29
CA VAL A 188 -12.55 1.27 -7.71
C VAL A 188 -12.51 0.22 -8.81
N ALA A 189 -11.82 -0.88 -8.54
CA ALA A 189 -11.70 -1.99 -9.48
C ALA A 189 -12.23 -3.29 -8.84
N HIS A 190 -13.04 -4.01 -9.60
CA HIS A 190 -13.44 -5.38 -9.27
C HIS A 190 -12.57 -6.33 -10.10
N THR A 191 -11.78 -7.17 -9.44
CA THR A 191 -10.83 -8.08 -10.09
C THR A 191 -10.95 -9.49 -9.54
N VAL A 192 -10.62 -10.48 -10.36
CA VAL A 192 -10.49 -11.88 -9.97
C VAL A 192 -9.09 -12.37 -10.31
N GLY A 193 -8.48 -13.16 -9.43
CA GLY A 193 -7.11 -13.63 -9.57
C GLY A 193 -6.08 -12.55 -9.25
N GLY A 194 -4.80 -12.93 -9.27
CA GLY A 194 -3.72 -12.07 -8.81
C GLY A 194 -2.34 -12.66 -9.09
N LYS A 195 -1.33 -12.13 -8.41
CA LYS A 195 0.04 -12.61 -8.47
C LYS A 195 0.23 -13.71 -7.43
N ASP A 196 0.97 -14.76 -7.77
CA ASP A 196 1.35 -15.83 -6.81
C ASP A 196 2.57 -15.46 -5.95
N LEU A 197 3.21 -14.32 -6.27
CA LEU A 197 4.36 -13.73 -5.58
C LEU A 197 5.64 -14.59 -5.66
N SER A 198 5.68 -15.57 -6.58
CA SER A 198 6.82 -16.48 -6.77
C SER A 198 8.07 -15.81 -7.37
N ASP A 199 7.91 -14.67 -8.03
CA ASP A 199 8.96 -13.88 -8.66
C ASP A 199 9.46 -12.71 -7.78
N GLN A 200 9.24 -12.78 -6.46
CA GLN A 200 9.79 -11.83 -5.50
C GLN A 200 11.32 -11.81 -5.56
N GLN A 201 11.94 -10.63 -5.59
CA GLN A 201 13.40 -10.50 -5.78
C GLN A 201 14.06 -9.64 -4.69
N ILE A 202 15.20 -10.10 -4.18
CA ILE A 202 16.10 -9.31 -3.32
C ILE A 202 16.91 -8.37 -4.20
N LEU A 203 16.98 -7.10 -3.83
CA LEU A 203 17.62 -6.04 -4.63
C LEU A 203 19.04 -5.72 -4.15
N LEU A 204 19.23 -5.78 -2.84
CA LEU A 204 20.47 -5.43 -2.14
C LEU A 204 20.66 -6.47 -1.06
N GLU A 205 21.65 -7.36 -1.22
CA GLU A 205 22.15 -8.17 -0.12
C GLU A 205 23.13 -7.31 0.71
N PRO A 206 23.05 -7.33 2.04
CA PRO A 206 23.98 -6.62 2.91
C PRO A 206 25.42 -7.15 2.81
#